data_AF-A0A3M1CJE9-F1
#
_entry.id   AF-A0A3M1CJE9-F1
#
_cell.length_a   1.000
_cell.length_b   1.000
_cell.length_c   1.000
_cell.angle_alpha   90.00
_cell.angle_beta   90.00
_cell.angle_gamma   90.00
#
_symmetry.space_group_name_H-M   'P 1'
#
loop_
_entity.id
_entity.type
_entity.pdbx_description
1 polymer ?
#
loop_
_entity_poly.entity_id
_entity_poly.type
_entity_poly.pdbx_seq_one_letter_code
_entity_poly.pdbx_strand_id
1 'polypeptide(L)'
;PYMGDGRPRRWKAALERLAGLQPRKVIPGHGPVGDGRAVTDMIGYIDAVEQLASRLARRGQGPDQARAADLPEPYSSWEFDRFLEGNVGLFMSRSK
;
A
#
# COMPACT_ATOMS: atom_id res chain seq x y z
N PRO A 1 -6.88 -0.23 1.20
CA PRO A 1 -6.74 1.17 0.73
C PRO A 1 -6.90 1.29 -0.79
N TYR A 2 -7.35 2.43 -1.31
CA TYR A 2 -7.45 2.68 -2.77
C TYR A 2 -6.39 3.70 -3.20
N MET A 3 -5.47 3.29 -4.09
CA MET A 3 -4.41 4.18 -4.59
C MET A 3 -4.83 4.99 -5.83
N GLY A 4 -5.90 4.58 -6.53
CA GLY A 4 -6.41 5.23 -7.74
C GLY A 4 -5.31 5.49 -8.78
N ASP A 5 -5.26 6.70 -9.34
CA ASP A 5 -4.23 7.11 -10.30
C ASP A 5 -2.92 7.61 -9.63
N GLY A 6 -2.78 7.33 -8.34
CA GLY A 6 -1.71 7.84 -7.49
C GLY A 6 -0.30 7.46 -7.93
N ARG A 7 0.69 7.96 -7.19
CA ARG A 7 2.11 7.60 -7.35
C ARG A 7 2.58 6.92 -6.07
N PRO A 8 2.40 5.58 -5.92
CA PRO A 8 2.61 4.90 -4.64
C PRO A 8 3.97 5.14 -4.01
N ARG A 9 5.05 5.13 -4.80
CA ARG A 9 6.41 5.47 -4.32
C ARG A 9 6.52 6.91 -3.78
N ARG A 10 5.89 7.89 -4.44
CA ARG A 10 5.88 9.29 -3.97
C ARG A 10 5.00 9.45 -2.74
N TRP A 11 3.89 8.71 -2.68
CA TRP A 11 3.02 8.67 -1.52
C TRP A 11 3.80 8.13 -0.31
N LYS A 12 4.50 7.00 -0.48
CA LYS A 12 5.41 6.45 0.54
C LYS A 12 6.40 7.49 1.04
N ALA A 13 7.12 8.17 0.13
CA ALA A 13 8.09 9.19 0.50
C ALA A 13 7.46 10.37 1.28
N ALA A 14 6.23 10.76 0.96
CA ALA A 14 5.50 11.77 1.73
C ALA A 14 5.14 11.27 3.14
N LEU A 15 4.68 10.01 3.26
CA LEU A 15 4.38 9.39 4.54
C LEU A 15 5.64 9.23 5.41
N GLU A 16 6.79 8.86 4.83
CA GLU A 16 8.07 8.78 5.53
C GLU A 16 8.48 10.14 6.11
N ARG A 17 8.29 11.22 5.34
CA ARG A 17 8.51 12.59 5.84
C ARG A 17 7.55 12.93 6.99
N LEU A 18 6.28 12.56 6.89
CA LEU A 18 5.29 12.76 7.96
C LEU A 18 5.64 11.97 9.22
N ALA A 19 6.07 10.71 9.08
CA ALA A 19 6.52 9.88 10.20
C ALA A 19 7.73 10.49 10.91
N GLY A 20 8.65 11.11 10.15
CA GLY A 20 9.80 11.85 10.69
C GLY A 20 9.43 13.05 11.57
N LEU A 21 8.21 13.60 11.45
CA LEU A 21 7.71 14.66 12.33
C LEU A 21 7.24 14.13 13.70
N GLN A 22 7.22 12.81 13.90
CA GLN A 22 6.79 12.14 15.13
C GLN A 22 5.40 12.62 15.62
N PRO A 23 4.35 12.52 14.78
CA PRO A 23 3.04 13.04 15.12
C PRO A 23 2.42 12.28 16.31
N ARG A 24 1.96 13.03 17.31
CA ARG A 24 1.24 12.46 18.47
C ARG A 24 -0.21 12.06 18.14
N LYS A 25 -0.81 12.74 17.17
CA LYS A 25 -2.18 12.48 16.69
C LYS A 25 -2.23 12.61 15.18
N VAL A 26 -3.01 11.75 14.54
CA VAL A 26 -3.25 11.72 13.10
C VAL A 26 -4.76 11.68 12.90
N ILE A 27 -5.29 12.64 12.16
CA ILE A 27 -6.71 12.69 11.79
C ILE A 27 -6.80 12.32 10.31
N PRO A 28 -7.22 11.09 9.97
CA PRO A 28 -7.34 10.67 8.59
C PRO A 28 -8.58 11.29 7.93
N GLY A 29 -8.64 11.25 6.60
CA GLY A 29 -9.86 11.61 5.86
C GLY A 29 -11.04 10.67 6.14
N HIS A 30 -10.75 9.40 6.45
CA HIS A 30 -11.73 8.38 6.83
C HIS A 30 -11.20 7.50 7.96
N GLY A 31 -12.10 6.99 8.81
CA GLY A 31 -11.76 6.14 9.95
C GLY A 31 -11.51 6.93 11.25
N PRO A 32 -11.11 6.24 12.33
CA PRO A 32 -10.91 6.86 13.64
C PRO A 32 -9.65 7.72 13.69
N VAL A 33 -9.61 8.65 14.65
CA VAL A 33 -8.39 9.39 15.00
C VAL A 33 -7.35 8.41 15.56
N GLY A 34 -6.14 8.47 15.01
CA GLY A 34 -5.03 7.62 15.40
C GLY A 34 -3.82 8.39 15.92
N ASP A 35 -2.71 7.69 16.05
CA ASP A 35 -1.39 8.22 16.37
C ASP A 35 -0.43 8.00 15.17
N GLY A 36 0.87 8.21 15.38
CA GLY A 36 1.89 7.99 14.35
C GLY A 36 1.88 6.60 13.72
N ARG A 37 1.31 5.58 14.37
CA ARG A 37 1.18 4.22 13.80
C ARG A 37 0.34 4.20 12.54
N ALA A 38 -0.69 5.04 12.46
CA ALA A 38 -1.53 5.12 11.26
C ALA A 38 -0.71 5.51 10.00
N VAL A 39 0.35 6.30 10.17
CA VAL A 39 1.27 6.66 9.08
C VAL A 39 2.18 5.48 8.73
N THR A 40 2.78 4.84 9.73
CA THR A 40 3.69 3.70 9.50
C THR A 40 2.99 2.48 8.94
N ASP A 41 1.74 2.24 9.33
CA ASP A 41 0.92 1.16 8.81
C ASP A 41 0.62 1.35 7.31
N MET A 42 0.35 2.58 6.88
CA MET A 42 0.16 2.88 5.47
C MET A 42 1.47 2.72 4.66
N ILE A 43 2.62 3.11 5.24
CA ILE A 43 3.94 2.87 4.62
C ILE A 43 4.14 1.36 4.41
N GLY A 44 3.91 0.56 5.45
CA GLY A 44 4.08 -0.88 5.40
C GLY A 44 3.11 -1.56 4.41
N TYR A 45 1.88 -1.06 4.30
CA TYR A 45 0.94 -1.53 3.27
C TYR A 45 1.46 -1.27 1.86
N ILE A 46 1.94 -0.04 1.57
CA ILE A 46 2.51 0.30 0.26
C ILE A 46 3.70 -0.62 -0.06
N ASP A 47 4.57 -0.87 0.92
CA ASP A 47 5.70 -1.79 0.76
C ASP A 47 5.26 -3.22 0.50
N ALA A 48 4.24 -3.72 1.21
CA ALA A 48 3.71 -5.06 1.01
C ALA A 48 3.15 -5.25 -0.40
N VAL A 49 2.41 -4.25 -0.93
CA VAL A 49 1.88 -4.26 -2.29
C VAL A 49 3.02 -4.18 -3.32
N GLU A 50 4.03 -3.35 -3.10
CA GLU A 50 5.20 -3.26 -4.00
C GLU A 50 5.96 -4.59 -4.07
N GLN A 51 6.17 -5.24 -2.92
CA GLN A 51 6.80 -6.55 -2.86
C GLN A 51 5.97 -7.62 -3.56
N LEU A 52 4.63 -7.59 -3.39
CA LEU A 52 3.73 -8.49 -4.09
C LEU A 52 3.83 -8.30 -5.61
N ALA A 53 3.76 -7.05 -6.07
CA ALA A 53 3.91 -6.72 -7.49
C ALA A 53 5.25 -7.25 -8.05
N SER A 54 6.35 -7.04 -7.32
CA SER A 54 7.67 -7.54 -7.69
C SER A 54 7.72 -9.07 -7.75
N ARG A 55 7.07 -9.78 -6.82
CA ARG A 55 6.98 -11.25 -6.82
C ARG A 55 6.23 -11.78 -8.03
N LEU A 56 5.07 -11.19 -8.34
CA LEU A 56 4.25 -11.59 -9.48
C LEU A 56 4.97 -11.32 -10.81
N ALA A 57 5.61 -10.14 -10.95
CA ALA A 57 6.38 -9.80 -12.14
C ALA A 57 7.52 -10.80 -12.41
N ARG A 58 8.27 -11.21 -11.36
CA ARG A 58 9.32 -12.24 -11.48
C ARG A 58 8.80 -13.61 -11.90
N ARG A 59 7.52 -13.90 -11.66
CA ARG A 59 6.86 -15.14 -12.07
C ARG A 59 6.18 -15.03 -13.44
N GLY A 60 6.29 -13.88 -14.12
CA GLY A 60 5.56 -13.62 -15.36
C GLY A 60 4.05 -13.50 -15.19
N GLN A 61 3.58 -13.23 -13.97
CA GLN A 61 2.16 -13.12 -13.62
C GLN A 61 1.69 -11.65 -13.66
N GLY A 62 0.43 -11.45 -14.03
CA GLY A 62 -0.21 -10.14 -14.05
C GLY A 62 -0.83 -9.72 -12.71
N PRO A 63 -1.34 -8.47 -12.62
CA PRO A 63 -2.02 -7.96 -11.44
C PRO A 63 -3.28 -8.74 -11.03
N ASP A 64 -3.96 -9.37 -11.99
CA ASP A 64 -5.15 -10.21 -11.80
C ASP A 64 -4.89 -11.37 -10.83
N GLN A 65 -3.64 -11.81 -10.71
CA GLN A 65 -3.22 -12.87 -9.78
C GLN A 65 -3.01 -12.38 -8.34
N ALA A 66 -3.12 -11.07 -8.08
CA ALA A 66 -2.83 -10.50 -6.77
C ALA A 66 -3.77 -11.00 -5.66
N ARG A 67 -5.05 -11.21 -5.96
CA ARG A 67 -6.03 -11.70 -4.97
C ARG A 67 -5.77 -13.13 -4.53
N ALA A 68 -5.16 -13.95 -5.40
CA ALA A 68 -4.81 -15.34 -5.06
C ALA A 68 -3.50 -15.45 -4.28
N ALA A 69 -2.69 -14.38 -4.25
CA ALA A 69 -1.36 -14.39 -3.66
C ALA A 69 -1.34 -13.96 -2.18
N ASP A 70 -2.46 -13.41 -1.68
CA ASP A 70 -2.67 -12.78 -0.37
C ASP A 70 -1.63 -11.73 0.04
N LEU A 71 -2.01 -10.83 0.95
CA LEU A 71 -1.05 -9.98 1.66
C LEU A 71 -0.68 -10.62 3.00
N PRO A 72 0.57 -10.45 3.49
CA PRO A 72 0.94 -10.92 4.81
C PRO A 72 0.18 -10.14 5.90
N GLU A 73 0.07 -10.72 7.09
CA GLU A 73 -0.33 -9.99 8.30
C GLU A 73 0.50 -8.71 8.49
N PRO A 74 -0.10 -7.60 8.96
CA PRO A 74 -1.50 -7.45 9.37
C PRO A 74 -2.47 -7.09 8.22
N TYR A 75 -1.99 -7.06 6.97
CA TYR A 75 -2.75 -6.52 5.83
C TYR A 75 -3.68 -7.53 5.17
N SER A 76 -3.57 -8.81 5.52
CA SER A 76 -4.47 -9.91 5.12
C SER A 76 -5.94 -9.60 5.46
N SER A 77 -6.18 -8.92 6.59
CA SER A 77 -7.51 -8.57 7.11
C SER A 77 -7.93 -7.13 6.80
N TRP A 78 -7.08 -6.36 6.11
CA TRP A 78 -7.40 -4.98 5.79
C TRP A 78 -8.55 -4.90 4.79
N GLU A 79 -9.54 -4.06 5.10
CA GLU A 79 -10.68 -3.84 4.23
C GLU A 79 -10.24 -3.36 2.84
N PHE A 80 -11.07 -3.66 1.84
CA PHE A 80 -10.89 -3.30 0.43
C PHE A 80 -9.86 -4.12 -0.37
N ASP A 81 -9.79 -5.43 -0.10
CA ASP A 81 -9.16 -6.45 -0.97
C ASP A 81 -9.50 -6.29 -2.47
N ARG A 82 -10.71 -5.81 -2.78
CA ARG A 82 -11.17 -5.53 -4.14
C ARG A 82 -10.27 -4.59 -4.93
N PHE A 83 -9.54 -3.69 -4.25
CA PHE A 83 -8.61 -2.74 -4.87
C PHE A 83 -7.18 -3.26 -4.99
N LEU A 84 -6.87 -4.44 -4.43
CA LEU A 84 -5.51 -4.98 -4.40
C LEU A 84 -4.93 -5.16 -5.81
N GLU A 85 -5.71 -5.73 -6.72
CA GLU A 85 -5.35 -5.89 -8.14
C GLU A 85 -4.94 -4.56 -8.77
N GLY A 86 -5.78 -3.53 -8.63
CA GLY A 86 -5.50 -2.18 -9.15
C GLY A 86 -4.24 -1.57 -8.54
N ASN A 87 -4.07 -1.71 -7.22
CA ASN A 87 -2.89 -1.20 -6.52
C ASN A 87 -1.60 -1.90 -6.98
N VAL A 88 -1.62 -3.22 -7.18
CA VAL A 88 -0.49 -3.98 -7.77
C VAL A 88 -0.19 -3.49 -9.19
N GLY A 89 -1.23 -3.27 -9.99
CA GLY A 89 -1.12 -2.76 -11.36
C GLY A 89 -0.37 -1.43 -11.47
N LEU A 90 -0.47 -0.55 -10.46
CA LEU A 90 0.27 0.71 -10.43
C LEU A 90 1.79 0.55 -10.32
N PHE A 91 2.27 -0.53 -9.67
CA PHE A 91 3.69 -0.82 -9.58
C PHE A 91 4.22 -1.52 -10.84
N MET A 92 3.40 -2.36 -11.48
CA MET A 92 3.78 -3.08 -12.69
C MET A 92 3.78 -2.20 -13.94
N SER A 93 2.77 -1.34 -14.10
CA SER A 93 2.63 -0.48 -15.29
C SER A 93 3.65 0.66 -15.37
N ARG A 94 4.32 0.99 -14.25
CA ARG A 94 5.23 2.13 -14.11
C ARG A 94 6.68 1.74 -13.82
N SER A 95 7.06 0.50 -14.14
CA SER A 95 8.44 0.00 -14.05
C SER A 95 9.26 0.20 -15.35
N LYS A 96 8.88 1.17 -16.18
CA LYS A 96 9.66 1.64 -17.34
C LYS A 96 10.18 3.04 -17.10
#